data_AF-A0A496V3B9-F1
#
_entry.id   AF-A0A496V3B9-F1
#
_cell.length_a   1.000
_cell.length_b   1.000
_cell.length_c   1.000
_cell.angle_alpha   90.00
_cell.angle_beta   90.00
_cell.angle_gamma   90.00
#
_symmetry.space_group_name_H-M   'P 1'
#
loop_
_entity.id
_entity.type
_entity.pdbx_description
1 polymer ?
#
loop_
_entity_poly.entity_id
_entity_poly.type
_entity_poly.pdbx_seq_one_letter_code
_entity_poly.pdbx_strand_id
1 'polypeptide(L)'
;MEKQIDKKQHFAELQKKYKATQFEDLSPSSHLYKVLKQIDSGKSLNQSDINFLSKRKMDETIALAVDKYVEILKSEVESGALLSSEADTDGDGQKQNGGENTETVTPAPEEQFASLKSKYGVSDYPDESPSSPLYAILQQLEQGERLDPTDIAWLDENHIKTRWDEPKLFSGKILKAYHKIEATFYEQEYKRTGNKWDLPSASSHWRGAKKPEHALTLTAHLNLEEIKEDKLKSALLTTRGGAFRDIHDLDEAEQCARQAIEHQPDSHHPYTLMGAICYERHERSKYSEGDGWFKEAIKRGASPNDHDAEIKRVIKSADKKKRHEVAEHLLGKDPVHYEWAKEYLIDKASPKDQDAEISE
;
A
#
# COMPACT_ATOMS: atom_id res chain seq x y z
N MET A 1 -44.25 -12.29 -11.81
CA MET A 1 -44.16 -12.88 -10.46
C MET A 1 -43.29 -14.14 -10.49
N GLU A 2 -43.49 -15.05 -11.46
CA GLU A 2 -42.67 -16.26 -11.70
C GLU A 2 -41.15 -16.01 -11.77
N LYS A 3 -40.68 -15.05 -12.59
CA LYS A 3 -39.24 -14.73 -12.72
C LYS A 3 -38.52 -14.33 -11.41
N GLN A 4 -39.24 -13.88 -10.38
CA GLN A 4 -38.67 -13.59 -9.07
C GLN A 4 -38.67 -14.82 -8.15
N ILE A 5 -39.65 -15.71 -8.31
CA ILE A 5 -39.73 -16.98 -7.57
C ILE A 5 -38.56 -17.88 -7.99
N ASP A 6 -38.27 -17.98 -9.29
CA ASP A 6 -37.15 -18.78 -9.80
C ASP A 6 -35.78 -18.30 -9.30
N LYS A 7 -35.59 -16.97 -9.21
CA LYS A 7 -34.33 -16.40 -8.70
C LYS A 7 -34.14 -16.65 -7.20
N LYS A 8 -35.23 -16.68 -6.42
CA LYS A 8 -35.17 -17.00 -5.00
C LYS A 8 -34.86 -18.49 -4.77
N GLN A 9 -35.45 -19.36 -5.58
CA GLN A 9 -35.14 -20.79 -5.55
C GLN A 9 -33.69 -21.06 -5.93
N HIS A 10 -33.21 -20.46 -7.02
CA HIS A 10 -31.81 -20.56 -7.42
C HIS A 10 -30.84 -20.00 -6.36
N PHE A 11 -31.20 -18.91 -5.68
CA PHE A 11 -30.38 -18.41 -4.57
C PHE A 11 -30.33 -19.39 -3.39
N ALA A 12 -31.46 -19.99 -3.01
CA ALA A 12 -31.50 -21.00 -1.95
C ALA A 12 -30.66 -22.24 -2.30
N GLU A 13 -30.67 -22.67 -3.57
CA GLU A 13 -29.82 -23.76 -4.06
C GLU A 13 -28.33 -23.42 -3.94
N LEU A 14 -27.93 -22.22 -4.37
CA LEU A 14 -26.56 -21.75 -4.23
C LEU A 14 -26.12 -21.65 -2.77
N GLN A 15 -26.98 -21.17 -1.87
CA GLN A 15 -26.65 -21.11 -0.45
C GLN A 15 -26.39 -22.50 0.13
N LYS A 16 -27.19 -23.49 -0.26
CA LYS A 16 -26.99 -24.87 0.16
C LYS A 16 -25.70 -25.46 -0.42
N LYS A 17 -25.43 -25.18 -1.71
CA LYS A 17 -24.24 -25.66 -2.42
C LYS A 17 -22.94 -25.13 -1.80
N TYR A 18 -22.92 -23.85 -1.44
CA TYR A 18 -21.73 -23.16 -0.91
C TYR A 18 -21.78 -22.92 0.60
N LYS A 19 -22.60 -23.68 1.33
CA LYS A 19 -22.70 -23.67 2.81
C LYS A 19 -22.98 -22.29 3.42
N ALA A 20 -23.65 -21.42 2.65
CA ALA A 20 -24.04 -20.07 3.04
C ALA A 20 -25.44 -20.02 3.68
N THR A 21 -25.83 -21.07 4.41
CA THR A 21 -27.19 -21.24 4.97
C THR A 21 -27.48 -20.37 6.20
N GLN A 22 -26.44 -19.79 6.79
CA GLN A 22 -26.55 -18.84 7.91
C GLN A 22 -27.06 -17.45 7.52
N PHE A 23 -27.30 -17.21 6.22
CA PHE A 23 -27.78 -15.94 5.71
C PHE A 23 -29.27 -16.03 5.34
N GLU A 24 -30.14 -15.36 6.12
CA GLU A 24 -31.60 -15.51 6.00
C GLU A 24 -32.22 -14.75 4.82
N ASP A 25 -31.53 -13.73 4.29
CA ASP A 25 -32.06 -12.93 3.18
C ASP A 25 -31.90 -13.66 1.83
N LEU A 26 -33.05 -14.00 1.24
CA LEU A 26 -33.18 -14.63 -0.08
C LEU A 26 -33.48 -13.62 -1.20
N SER A 27 -33.23 -12.33 -1.00
CA SER A 27 -33.47 -11.32 -2.03
C SER A 27 -32.58 -11.55 -3.25
N PRO A 28 -33.15 -11.58 -4.48
CA PRO A 28 -32.35 -11.61 -5.72
C PRO A 28 -31.47 -10.38 -5.96
N SER A 29 -31.61 -9.32 -5.16
CA SER A 29 -30.73 -8.15 -5.17
C SER A 29 -29.60 -8.24 -4.14
N SER A 30 -29.58 -9.28 -3.30
CA SER A 30 -28.58 -9.50 -2.26
C SER A 30 -27.19 -9.59 -2.87
N HIS A 31 -26.23 -8.96 -2.20
CA HIS A 31 -24.83 -9.04 -2.59
C HIS A 31 -24.32 -10.49 -2.48
N LEU A 32 -24.77 -11.26 -1.48
CA LEU A 32 -24.42 -12.67 -1.35
C LEU A 32 -24.87 -13.48 -2.58
N TYR A 33 -26.05 -13.19 -3.14
CA TYR A 33 -26.50 -13.89 -4.35
C TYR A 33 -25.59 -13.63 -5.56
N LYS A 34 -25.05 -12.41 -5.69
CA LYS A 34 -24.09 -12.07 -6.74
C LYS A 34 -22.77 -12.81 -6.53
N VAL A 35 -22.28 -12.85 -5.29
CA VAL A 35 -21.05 -13.53 -4.89
C VAL A 35 -21.16 -15.04 -5.16
N LEU A 36 -22.23 -15.69 -4.70
CA LEU A 36 -22.43 -17.13 -4.93
C LEU A 36 -22.55 -17.47 -6.41
N LYS A 37 -23.14 -16.60 -7.22
CA LYS A 37 -23.17 -16.77 -8.68
C LYS A 37 -21.79 -16.64 -9.31
N GLN A 38 -20.92 -15.76 -8.80
CA GLN A 38 -19.55 -15.63 -9.30
C GLN A 38 -18.76 -16.91 -9.01
N ILE A 39 -18.88 -17.44 -7.80
CA ILE A 39 -18.27 -18.72 -7.40
C ILE A 39 -18.77 -19.86 -8.30
N ASP A 40 -20.08 -19.94 -8.53
CA ASP A 40 -20.68 -20.97 -9.38
C ASP A 40 -20.27 -20.87 -10.85
N SER A 41 -20.07 -19.63 -11.33
CA SER A 41 -19.51 -19.36 -12.66
C SER A 41 -18.00 -19.54 -12.75
N GLY A 42 -17.33 -19.90 -11.66
CA GLY A 42 -15.90 -20.18 -11.68
C GLY A 42 -14.98 -18.96 -11.63
N LYS A 43 -15.50 -17.80 -11.28
CA LYS A 43 -14.71 -16.56 -11.18
C LYS A 43 -14.04 -16.47 -9.82
N SER A 44 -12.83 -15.91 -9.80
CA SER A 44 -12.18 -15.54 -8.55
C SER A 44 -12.99 -14.48 -7.81
N LEU A 45 -13.01 -14.58 -6.48
CA LEU A 45 -13.61 -13.57 -5.62
C LEU A 45 -12.65 -12.37 -5.50
N ASN A 46 -13.16 -11.16 -5.65
CA ASN A 46 -12.36 -9.95 -5.37
C ASN A 46 -12.31 -9.66 -3.86
N GLN A 47 -11.44 -8.74 -3.46
CA GLN A 47 -11.24 -8.39 -2.05
C GLN A 47 -12.52 -7.88 -1.35
N SER A 48 -13.41 -7.19 -2.06
CA SER A 48 -14.68 -6.74 -1.48
C SER A 48 -15.59 -7.92 -1.15
N ASP A 49 -15.65 -8.92 -2.02
CA ASP A 49 -16.48 -10.10 -1.85
C ASP A 49 -15.92 -11.02 -0.74
N ILE A 50 -14.59 -11.19 -0.68
CA ILE A 50 -13.91 -11.90 0.41
C ILE A 50 -14.15 -11.18 1.75
N ASN A 51 -13.92 -9.87 1.82
CA ASN A 51 -14.18 -9.08 3.03
C ASN A 51 -15.65 -9.15 3.46
N PHE A 52 -16.58 -9.20 2.51
CA PHE A 52 -18.00 -9.34 2.78
C PHE A 52 -18.33 -10.69 3.45
N LEU A 53 -17.72 -11.79 2.99
CA LEU A 53 -17.88 -13.15 3.53
C LEU A 53 -17.18 -13.30 4.89
N SER A 54 -15.94 -12.81 5.03
CA SER A 54 -15.16 -12.88 6.28
C SER A 54 -15.81 -12.10 7.42
N LYS A 55 -16.36 -10.90 7.14
CA LYS A 55 -17.12 -10.12 8.13
C LYS A 55 -18.35 -10.85 8.67
N ARG A 56 -18.84 -11.87 7.94
CA ARG A 56 -20.01 -12.69 8.29
C ARG A 56 -19.64 -14.10 8.72
N LYS A 57 -18.34 -14.37 8.95
CA LYS A 57 -17.81 -15.67 9.39
C LYS A 57 -18.25 -16.82 8.47
N MET A 58 -18.20 -16.58 7.16
CA MET A 58 -18.60 -17.55 6.12
C MET A 58 -17.38 -18.31 5.60
N ASP A 59 -16.57 -18.85 6.51
CA ASP A 59 -15.25 -19.40 6.19
C ASP A 59 -15.35 -20.66 5.30
N GLU A 60 -16.37 -21.50 5.51
CA GLU A 60 -16.66 -22.65 4.64
C GLU A 60 -17.03 -22.23 3.20
N THR A 61 -17.77 -21.13 3.05
CA THR A 61 -18.13 -20.59 1.73
C THR A 61 -16.89 -20.09 1.00
N ILE A 62 -15.95 -19.48 1.72
CA ILE A 62 -14.67 -19.01 1.17
C ILE A 62 -13.82 -20.20 0.72
N ALA A 63 -13.69 -21.23 1.56
CA ALA A 63 -12.93 -22.44 1.23
C ALA A 63 -13.47 -23.12 -0.04
N LEU A 64 -14.79 -23.31 -0.14
CA LEU A 64 -15.42 -23.89 -1.32
C LEU A 64 -15.27 -23.04 -2.58
N ALA A 65 -15.16 -21.71 -2.43
CA ALA A 65 -14.90 -20.81 -3.55
C ALA A 65 -13.49 -20.97 -4.10
N VAL A 66 -12.50 -21.06 -3.21
CA VAL A 66 -11.10 -21.28 -3.57
C VAL A 66 -10.93 -22.66 -4.22
N ASP A 67 -11.50 -23.71 -3.63
CA ASP A 67 -11.45 -25.06 -4.19
C ASP A 67 -12.04 -25.10 -5.60
N LYS A 68 -13.18 -24.43 -5.81
CA LYS A 68 -13.83 -24.40 -7.13
C LYS A 68 -13.01 -23.67 -8.17
N TYR A 69 -12.37 -22.56 -7.79
CA TYR A 69 -11.48 -21.80 -8.66
C TYR A 69 -10.23 -22.60 -9.03
N VAL A 70 -9.63 -23.31 -8.07
CA VAL A 70 -8.49 -24.19 -8.30
C VAL A 70 -8.84 -25.37 -9.22
N GLU A 71 -10.04 -25.96 -9.09
CA GLU A 71 -10.52 -26.99 -10.02
C GLU A 71 -10.58 -26.48 -11.47
N ILE A 72 -11.05 -25.24 -11.66
CA ILE A 72 -11.17 -24.65 -13.00
C ILE A 72 -9.79 -24.34 -13.58
N LEU A 73 -8.90 -23.73 -12.80
CA LEU A 73 -7.53 -23.46 -13.24
C LEU A 73 -6.80 -24.76 -13.63
N LYS A 74 -6.99 -25.84 -12.85
CA LYS A 74 -6.46 -27.17 -13.23
C LYS A 74 -7.02 -27.64 -14.57
N SER A 75 -8.34 -27.51 -14.79
CA SER A 75 -8.97 -27.88 -16.07
C SER A 75 -8.54 -27.01 -17.26
N GLU A 76 -8.24 -25.73 -17.04
CA GLU A 76 -7.77 -24.78 -18.06
C GLU A 76 -6.29 -25.04 -18.44
N VAL A 77 -5.47 -25.43 -17.45
CA VAL A 77 -4.09 -25.86 -17.67
C VAL A 77 -4.05 -27.20 -18.42
N GLU A 78 -4.91 -28.15 -18.05
CA GLU A 78 -5.03 -29.46 -18.72
C GLU A 78 -5.58 -29.36 -20.15
N SER A 79 -6.39 -28.34 -20.47
CA SER A 79 -6.92 -28.09 -21.82
C SER A 79 -6.02 -27.24 -22.70
N GLY A 80 -4.86 -26.77 -22.19
CA GLY A 80 -3.88 -26.01 -22.95
C GLY A 80 -4.33 -24.59 -23.36
N ALA A 81 -5.36 -24.06 -22.71
CA ALA A 81 -5.98 -22.77 -23.07
C ALA A 81 -5.14 -21.54 -22.66
N LEU A 82 -4.03 -21.72 -21.92
CA LEU A 82 -3.22 -20.62 -21.37
C LEU A 82 -2.08 -20.14 -22.28
N LEU A 83 -2.00 -20.61 -23.53
CA LEU A 83 -1.02 -20.17 -24.52
C LEU A 83 -1.69 -19.55 -25.75
N SER A 84 -2.42 -18.46 -25.58
CA SER A 84 -2.70 -17.53 -26.68
C SER A 84 -3.30 -16.21 -26.21
N SER A 85 -2.60 -15.12 -26.55
CA SER A 85 -2.90 -13.67 -26.47
C SER A 85 -2.12 -12.96 -25.35
N GLU A 86 -1.22 -12.01 -25.60
CA GLU A 86 -1.22 -10.99 -26.65
C GLU A 86 0.21 -10.70 -27.13
N ALA A 87 0.46 -11.01 -28.40
CA ALA A 87 1.46 -10.30 -29.18
C ALA A 87 0.68 -9.20 -29.92
N ASP A 88 1.00 -7.94 -29.63
CA ASP A 88 0.78 -6.85 -30.58
C ASP A 88 2.04 -6.00 -30.68
N THR A 89 2.40 -5.85 -31.94
CA THR A 89 3.54 -5.17 -32.55
C THR A 89 3.41 -3.65 -32.52
N ASP A 90 4.56 -2.98 -32.45
CA ASP A 90 4.99 -1.76 -33.17
C ASP A 90 5.99 -1.01 -32.26
N GLY A 91 7.21 -0.61 -32.63
CA GLY A 91 7.91 -0.55 -33.91
C GLY A 91 8.77 0.72 -33.93
N ASP A 92 10.05 0.63 -33.53
CA ASP A 92 11.22 1.43 -33.96
C ASP A 92 12.42 0.99 -33.10
N GLY A 93 13.65 0.68 -33.53
CA GLY A 93 14.34 0.88 -34.79
C GLY A 93 15.81 1.20 -34.48
N GLN A 94 16.67 0.21 -34.24
CA GLN A 94 18.07 0.25 -34.73
C GLN A 94 18.80 -1.09 -34.50
N LYS A 95 19.14 -1.72 -35.63
CA LYS A 95 20.12 -2.81 -35.72
C LYS A 95 21.53 -2.22 -35.67
N GLN A 96 22.40 -2.78 -34.83
CA GLN A 96 23.78 -3.04 -35.20
C GLN A 96 24.12 -4.48 -34.84
N ASN A 97 24.49 -5.26 -35.86
CA ASN A 97 25.06 -6.59 -35.74
C ASN A 97 26.52 -6.46 -35.28
N GLY A 98 26.83 -7.10 -34.16
CA GLY A 98 28.16 -7.55 -33.80
C GLY A 98 27.98 -8.88 -33.07
N GLY A 99 28.13 -9.99 -33.79
CA GLY A 99 27.92 -11.32 -33.25
C GLY A 99 29.05 -11.73 -32.31
N GLU A 100 28.71 -11.93 -31.05
CA GLU A 100 29.26 -13.00 -30.23
C GLU A 100 28.08 -13.78 -29.67
N ASN A 101 27.97 -15.05 -30.07
CA ASN A 101 27.07 -16.02 -29.47
C ASN A 101 27.43 -16.15 -27.98
N THR A 102 26.74 -15.40 -27.12
CA THR A 102 26.56 -15.80 -25.74
C THR A 102 25.24 -16.56 -25.72
N GLU A 103 25.32 -17.89 -25.67
CA GLU A 103 24.21 -18.70 -25.18
C GLU A 103 23.82 -18.10 -23.83
N THR A 104 22.70 -17.39 -23.78
CA THR A 104 22.12 -16.92 -22.52
C THR A 104 21.64 -18.15 -21.79
N VAL A 105 22.53 -18.76 -21.03
CA VAL A 105 22.20 -19.76 -20.02
C VAL A 105 21.18 -19.09 -19.11
N THR A 106 19.94 -19.56 -19.15
CA THR A 106 18.95 -19.17 -18.16
C THR A 106 19.47 -19.68 -16.81
N PRO A 107 19.71 -18.79 -15.83
CA PRO A 107 20.23 -19.20 -14.54
C PRO A 107 19.27 -20.19 -13.88
N ALA A 108 19.80 -21.13 -13.10
CA ALA A 108 18.96 -22.07 -12.37
C ALA A 108 17.98 -21.31 -11.45
N PRO A 109 16.77 -21.83 -11.17
CA PRO A 109 15.78 -21.15 -10.32
C PRO A 109 16.34 -20.69 -8.97
N GLU A 110 17.24 -21.47 -8.37
CA GLU A 110 17.93 -21.13 -7.12
C GLU A 110 18.86 -19.91 -7.27
N GLU A 111 19.61 -19.83 -8.38
CA GLU A 111 20.48 -18.69 -8.69
C GLU A 111 19.66 -17.42 -8.95
N GLN A 112 18.54 -17.58 -9.66
CA GLN A 112 17.61 -16.48 -9.89
C GLN A 112 16.99 -15.99 -8.57
N PHE A 113 16.59 -16.90 -7.67
CA PHE A 113 16.03 -16.52 -6.38
C PHE A 113 17.06 -15.76 -5.53
N ALA A 114 18.30 -16.24 -5.45
CA ALA A 114 19.38 -15.54 -4.74
C ALA A 114 19.62 -14.13 -5.30
N SER A 115 19.61 -13.99 -6.63
CA SER A 115 19.73 -12.69 -7.31
C SER A 115 18.57 -11.74 -6.97
N LEU A 116 17.33 -12.23 -7.00
CA LEU A 116 16.15 -11.46 -6.62
C LEU A 116 16.20 -11.04 -5.14
N LYS A 117 16.56 -11.95 -4.23
CA LYS A 117 16.73 -11.62 -2.81
C LYS A 117 17.74 -10.49 -2.60
N SER A 118 18.88 -10.56 -3.28
CA SER A 118 19.89 -9.49 -3.26
C SER A 118 19.35 -8.16 -3.82
N LYS A 119 18.68 -8.20 -4.98
CA LYS A 119 18.08 -7.02 -5.63
C LYS A 119 17.11 -6.31 -4.69
N TYR A 120 16.23 -7.08 -4.03
CA TYR A 120 15.19 -6.56 -3.13
C TYR A 120 15.67 -6.35 -1.68
N GLY A 121 16.92 -6.69 -1.36
CA GLY A 121 17.53 -6.44 -0.05
C GLY A 121 17.00 -7.38 1.04
N VAL A 122 16.69 -8.62 0.65
CA VAL A 122 16.13 -9.66 1.53
C VAL A 122 17.00 -10.93 1.53
N SER A 123 18.32 -10.77 1.33
CA SER A 123 19.29 -11.88 1.28
C SER A 123 19.32 -12.74 2.54
N ASP A 124 19.02 -12.14 3.70
CA ASP A 124 19.00 -12.84 4.99
C ASP A 124 17.71 -13.66 5.21
N TYR A 125 16.80 -13.71 4.23
CA TYR A 125 15.63 -14.58 4.29
C TYR A 125 16.06 -16.05 4.15
N PRO A 126 15.69 -16.92 5.11
CA PRO A 126 16.30 -18.24 5.26
C PRO A 126 15.90 -19.26 4.20
N ASP A 127 14.79 -19.05 3.50
CA ASP A 127 14.35 -19.97 2.46
C ASP A 127 15.14 -19.74 1.16
N GLU A 128 15.64 -20.84 0.60
CA GLU A 128 16.35 -20.88 -0.68
C GLU A 128 15.55 -21.66 -1.74
N SER A 129 14.39 -22.20 -1.39
CA SER A 129 13.61 -23.05 -2.29
C SER A 129 12.93 -22.22 -3.39
N PRO A 130 12.98 -22.68 -4.66
CA PRO A 130 12.13 -22.14 -5.72
C PRO A 130 10.63 -22.35 -5.49
N SER A 131 10.23 -23.14 -4.48
CA SER A 131 8.83 -23.27 -4.06
C SER A 131 8.44 -22.26 -2.98
N SER A 132 9.35 -21.36 -2.57
CA SER A 132 9.06 -20.34 -1.58
C SER A 132 8.04 -19.32 -2.10
N PRO A 133 7.03 -18.92 -1.30
CA PRO A 133 6.14 -17.82 -1.68
C PRO A 133 6.91 -16.53 -1.99
N LEU A 134 8.02 -16.26 -1.28
CA LEU A 134 8.85 -15.09 -1.55
C LEU A 134 9.43 -15.11 -2.97
N TYR A 135 9.84 -16.27 -3.49
CA TYR A 135 10.40 -16.32 -4.84
C TYR A 135 9.35 -15.94 -5.89
N ALA A 136 8.15 -16.52 -5.81
CA ALA A 136 7.03 -16.19 -6.71
C ALA A 136 6.67 -14.70 -6.65
N ILE A 137 6.57 -14.14 -5.44
CA ILE A 137 6.30 -12.71 -5.23
C ILE A 137 7.39 -11.84 -5.86
N LEU A 138 8.67 -12.17 -5.66
CA LEU A 138 9.77 -11.39 -6.25
C LEU A 138 9.78 -11.49 -7.78
N GLN A 139 9.37 -12.62 -8.36
CA GLN A 139 9.20 -12.77 -9.81
C GLN A 139 8.07 -11.90 -10.35
N GLN A 140 6.92 -11.82 -9.68
CA GLN A 140 5.82 -10.92 -10.05
C GLN A 140 6.27 -9.46 -10.02
N LEU A 141 6.96 -9.06 -8.95
CA LEU A 141 7.51 -7.70 -8.84
C LEU A 141 8.54 -7.38 -9.93
N GLU A 142 9.34 -8.35 -10.35
CA GLU A 142 10.31 -8.19 -11.44
C GLU A 142 9.62 -7.98 -12.79
N GLN A 143 8.50 -8.68 -13.02
CA GLN A 143 7.69 -8.59 -14.23
C GLN A 143 6.80 -7.34 -14.25
N GLY A 144 6.72 -6.60 -13.14
CA GLY A 144 5.85 -5.44 -13.02
C GLY A 144 4.39 -5.80 -12.82
N GLU A 145 4.12 -7.03 -12.36
CA GLU A 145 2.78 -7.53 -12.09
C GLU A 145 2.30 -7.06 -10.70
N ARG A 146 0.99 -6.81 -10.61
CA ARG A 146 0.37 -6.44 -9.33
C ARG A 146 0.35 -7.66 -8.41
N LEU A 147 0.63 -7.42 -7.13
CA LEU A 147 0.54 -8.47 -6.11
C LEU A 147 -0.91 -8.69 -5.70
N ASP A 148 -1.27 -9.95 -5.48
CA ASP A 148 -2.57 -10.28 -4.93
C ASP A 148 -2.64 -9.94 -3.42
N PRO A 149 -3.84 -9.71 -2.87
CA PRO A 149 -3.98 -9.40 -1.44
C PRO A 149 -3.39 -10.47 -0.51
N THR A 150 -3.40 -11.73 -0.92
CA THR A 150 -2.78 -12.84 -0.18
C THR A 150 -1.26 -12.71 -0.11
N ASP A 151 -0.62 -12.26 -1.20
CA ASP A 151 0.83 -12.05 -1.25
C ASP A 151 1.23 -10.86 -0.37
N ILE A 152 0.44 -9.79 -0.40
CA ILE A 152 0.65 -8.60 0.45
C ILE A 152 0.51 -8.99 1.93
N ALA A 153 -0.54 -9.73 2.30
CA ALA A 153 -0.74 -10.20 3.67
C ALA A 153 0.41 -11.10 4.11
N TRP A 154 0.83 -12.04 3.25
CA TRP A 154 1.96 -12.92 3.51
C TRP A 154 3.25 -12.12 3.74
N LEU A 155 3.54 -11.11 2.92
CA LEU A 155 4.71 -10.23 3.12
C LEU A 155 4.63 -9.41 4.41
N ASP A 156 3.44 -9.02 4.85
CA ASP A 156 3.25 -8.23 6.08
C ASP A 156 3.38 -9.07 7.36
N GLU A 157 3.05 -10.36 7.29
CA GLU A 157 3.17 -11.33 8.38
C GLU A 157 4.57 -11.93 8.52
N ASN A 158 5.34 -11.98 7.42
CA ASN A 158 6.67 -12.57 7.39
C ASN A 158 7.78 -11.54 7.56
N HIS A 159 8.85 -11.95 8.25
CA HIS A 159 9.93 -11.07 8.69
C HIS A 159 11.30 -11.65 8.32
N ILE A 160 12.28 -10.76 8.14
CA ILE A 160 13.69 -11.13 8.04
C ILE A 160 14.26 -11.11 9.45
N LYS A 161 14.89 -12.20 9.87
CA LYS A 161 15.58 -12.24 11.17
C LYS A 161 16.97 -11.66 11.01
N THR A 162 17.18 -10.43 11.48
CA THR A 162 18.52 -9.84 11.55
C THR A 162 19.07 -9.95 12.97
N ARG A 163 20.36 -9.62 13.15
CA ARG A 163 21.01 -9.64 14.47
C ARG A 163 20.37 -8.67 15.48
N TRP A 164 19.73 -7.60 15.00
CA TRP A 164 19.31 -6.47 15.83
C TRP A 164 17.82 -6.14 15.74
N ASP A 165 17.11 -6.69 14.75
CA ASP A 165 15.73 -6.37 14.46
C ASP A 165 15.07 -7.49 13.64
N GLU A 166 13.74 -7.51 13.64
CA GLU A 166 12.92 -8.40 12.81
C GLU A 166 12.08 -7.56 11.84
N PRO A 167 12.67 -6.93 10.81
CA PRO A 167 11.90 -6.14 9.87
C PRO A 167 10.96 -7.02 9.05
N LYS A 168 9.74 -6.53 8.83
CA LYS A 168 8.77 -7.11 7.89
C LYS A 168 9.36 -7.20 6.48
N LEU A 169 9.03 -8.26 5.75
CA LEU A 169 9.35 -8.39 4.33
C LEU A 169 8.66 -7.30 3.50
N PHE A 170 7.44 -6.89 3.89
CA PHE A 170 6.75 -5.77 3.27
C PHE A 170 7.32 -4.39 3.65
N SER A 171 8.59 -4.19 3.33
CA SER A 171 9.33 -2.97 3.62
C SER A 171 10.37 -2.69 2.53
N GLY A 172 11.20 -1.67 2.73
CA GLY A 172 12.39 -1.44 1.93
C GLY A 172 12.13 -1.37 0.42
N LYS A 173 12.82 -2.19 -0.36
CA LYS A 173 12.73 -2.20 -1.83
C LYS A 173 11.49 -2.93 -2.35
N ILE A 174 10.99 -3.94 -1.64
CA ILE A 174 9.75 -4.65 -1.98
C ILE A 174 8.58 -3.66 -1.95
N LEU A 175 8.43 -2.94 -0.83
CA LEU A 175 7.36 -1.95 -0.67
C LEU A 175 7.42 -0.84 -1.74
N LYS A 176 8.64 -0.38 -2.09
CA LYS A 176 8.83 0.61 -3.16
C LYS A 176 8.43 0.08 -4.54
N ALA A 177 8.77 -1.17 -4.85
CA ALA A 177 8.40 -1.80 -6.12
C ALA A 177 6.89 -1.99 -6.24
N TYR A 178 6.26 -2.54 -5.19
CA TYR A 178 4.80 -2.64 -5.08
C TYR A 178 4.13 -1.29 -5.36
N HIS A 179 4.53 -0.23 -4.64
CA HIS A 179 3.96 1.09 -4.84
C HIS A 179 4.18 1.63 -6.26
N LYS A 180 5.35 1.38 -6.88
CA LYS A 180 5.59 1.79 -8.27
C LYS A 180 4.63 1.11 -9.25
N ILE A 181 4.37 -0.18 -9.07
CA ILE A 181 3.47 -0.97 -9.92
C ILE A 181 2.03 -0.46 -9.76
N GLU A 182 1.55 -0.32 -8.52
CA GLU A 182 0.21 0.21 -8.24
C GLU A 182 0.02 1.63 -8.78
N ALA A 183 1.03 2.50 -8.63
CA ALA A 183 0.96 3.86 -9.17
C ALA A 183 0.80 3.85 -10.69
N THR A 184 1.58 3.01 -11.37
CA THR A 184 1.53 2.85 -12.83
C THR A 184 0.16 2.32 -13.28
N PHE A 185 -0.40 1.34 -12.56
CA PHE A 185 -1.74 0.82 -12.82
C PHE A 185 -2.81 1.92 -12.73
N TYR A 186 -2.86 2.66 -11.63
CA TYR A 186 -3.87 3.73 -11.46
C TYR A 186 -3.70 4.85 -12.49
N GLU A 187 -2.49 5.19 -12.91
CA GLU A 187 -2.29 6.13 -14.01
C GLU A 187 -2.82 5.62 -15.34
N GLN A 188 -2.58 4.34 -15.66
CA GLN A 188 -3.09 3.72 -16.88
C GLN A 188 -4.62 3.65 -16.85
N GLU A 189 -5.21 3.30 -15.71
CA GLU A 189 -6.66 3.28 -15.52
C GLU A 189 -7.29 4.67 -15.68
N TYR A 190 -6.64 5.71 -15.15
CA TYR A 190 -7.05 7.09 -15.39
C TYR A 190 -7.02 7.43 -16.88
N LYS A 191 -5.93 7.10 -17.59
CA LYS A 191 -5.81 7.34 -19.04
C LYS A 191 -6.88 6.60 -19.84
N ARG A 192 -7.22 5.37 -19.43
CA ARG A 192 -8.19 4.50 -20.10
C ARG A 192 -9.63 4.95 -19.87
N THR A 193 -9.97 5.38 -18.66
CA THR A 193 -11.36 5.60 -18.24
C THR A 193 -11.72 7.07 -18.04
N GLY A 194 -10.73 7.94 -17.85
CA GLY A 194 -10.93 9.32 -17.40
C GLY A 194 -11.42 9.43 -15.95
N ASN A 195 -11.45 8.33 -15.18
CA ASN A 195 -11.93 8.33 -13.81
C ASN A 195 -10.95 9.05 -12.88
N LYS A 196 -11.30 10.28 -12.49
CA LYS A 196 -10.44 11.13 -11.66
C LYS A 196 -10.14 10.55 -10.27
N TRP A 197 -10.92 9.58 -9.78
CA TRP A 197 -10.64 8.89 -8.51
C TRP A 197 -9.37 8.04 -8.54
N ASP A 198 -8.84 7.71 -9.71
CA ASP A 198 -7.57 7.00 -9.84
C ASP A 198 -6.36 7.91 -9.55
N LEU A 199 -6.51 9.24 -9.69
CA LEU A 199 -5.42 10.20 -9.51
C LEU A 199 -4.92 10.31 -8.05
N PRO A 200 -5.77 10.42 -7.01
CA PRO A 200 -5.31 10.35 -5.61
C PRO A 200 -4.59 9.03 -5.30
N SER A 201 -5.10 7.91 -5.82
CA SER A 201 -4.48 6.60 -5.63
C SER A 201 -3.10 6.56 -6.27
N ALA A 202 -2.98 6.92 -7.55
CA ALA A 202 -1.70 7.02 -8.25
C ALA A 202 -0.72 7.95 -7.51
N SER A 203 -1.18 9.14 -7.11
CA SER A 203 -0.40 10.13 -6.35
C SER A 203 0.15 9.53 -5.04
N SER A 204 -0.71 8.88 -4.25
CA SER A 204 -0.32 8.22 -3.00
C SER A 204 0.72 7.11 -3.23
N HIS A 205 0.52 6.27 -4.25
CA HIS A 205 1.44 5.20 -4.58
C HIS A 205 2.78 5.74 -5.13
N TRP A 206 2.81 6.80 -5.93
CA TRP A 206 4.08 7.42 -6.34
C TRP A 206 4.91 7.96 -5.17
N ARG A 207 4.24 8.55 -4.17
CA ARG A 207 4.90 8.93 -2.91
C ARG A 207 5.45 7.72 -2.17
N GLY A 208 4.67 6.64 -2.07
CA GLY A 208 5.11 5.36 -1.49
C GLY A 208 6.33 4.75 -2.21
N ALA A 209 6.40 4.93 -3.53
CA ALA A 209 7.53 4.54 -4.37
C ALA A 209 8.75 5.46 -4.27
N LYS A 210 8.71 6.48 -3.40
CA LYS A 210 9.74 7.53 -3.25
C LYS A 210 9.97 8.33 -4.53
N LYS A 211 8.88 8.65 -5.23
CA LYS A 211 8.86 9.55 -6.41
C LYS A 211 7.78 10.62 -6.27
N PRO A 212 7.81 11.45 -5.21
CA PRO A 212 6.80 12.49 -4.99
C PRO A 212 6.71 13.52 -6.13
N GLU A 213 7.80 13.81 -6.84
CA GLU A 213 7.82 14.74 -7.98
C GLU A 213 6.94 14.23 -9.13
N HIS A 214 6.85 12.90 -9.30
CA HIS A 214 5.96 12.30 -10.29
C HIS A 214 4.49 12.47 -9.89
N ALA A 215 4.19 12.31 -8.60
CA ALA A 215 2.85 12.57 -8.06
C ALA A 215 2.41 14.04 -8.27
N LEU A 216 3.34 14.99 -8.11
CA LEU A 216 3.10 16.40 -8.38
C LEU A 216 2.87 16.65 -9.87
N THR A 217 3.74 16.09 -10.73
CA THR A 217 3.61 16.21 -12.20
C THR A 217 2.26 15.69 -12.69
N LEU A 218 1.83 14.53 -12.20
CA LEU A 218 0.55 13.91 -12.56
C LEU A 218 -0.66 14.81 -12.23
N THR A 219 -0.55 15.65 -11.20
CA THR A 219 -1.65 16.49 -10.70
C THR A 219 -1.47 17.99 -11.00
N ALA A 220 -0.37 18.39 -11.65
CA ALA A 220 0.01 19.79 -11.87
C ALA A 220 -0.99 20.55 -12.75
N HIS A 221 -1.53 19.90 -13.78
CA HIS A 221 -2.42 20.52 -14.77
C HIS A 221 -3.91 20.23 -14.52
N LEU A 222 -4.24 19.66 -13.37
CA LEU A 222 -5.62 19.34 -13.04
C LEU A 222 -6.38 20.61 -12.67
N ASN A 223 -7.43 20.94 -13.43
CA ASN A 223 -8.33 22.02 -13.07
C ASN A 223 -9.27 21.57 -11.95
N LEU A 224 -8.93 21.90 -10.70
CA LEU A 224 -9.73 21.54 -9.53
C LEU A 224 -11.12 22.19 -9.54
N GLU A 225 -11.31 23.34 -10.20
CA GLU A 225 -12.60 24.02 -10.29
C GLU A 225 -13.63 23.25 -11.14
N GLU A 226 -13.17 22.47 -12.11
CA GLU A 226 -14.04 21.64 -12.96
C GLU A 226 -14.51 20.36 -12.25
N ILE A 227 -13.88 20.00 -11.13
CA ILE A 227 -14.30 18.85 -10.32
C ILE A 227 -15.51 19.29 -9.49
N LYS A 228 -16.61 18.55 -9.55
CA LYS A 228 -17.81 18.87 -8.76
C LYS A 228 -17.79 18.25 -7.36
N GLU A 229 -17.10 17.14 -7.19
CA GLU A 229 -17.07 16.37 -5.96
C GLU A 229 -16.02 16.94 -4.99
N ASP A 230 -16.47 17.62 -3.93
CA ASP A 230 -15.57 18.17 -2.90
C ASP A 230 -14.72 17.11 -2.20
N LYS A 231 -15.28 15.90 -2.00
CA LYS A 231 -14.54 14.77 -1.46
C LYS A 231 -13.32 14.40 -2.33
N LEU A 232 -13.49 14.43 -3.64
CA LEU A 232 -12.40 14.15 -4.59
C LEU A 232 -11.38 15.30 -4.59
N LYS A 233 -11.82 16.56 -4.57
CA LYS A 233 -10.91 17.72 -4.44
C LYS A 233 -10.05 17.61 -3.18
N SER A 234 -10.68 17.33 -2.03
CA SER A 234 -9.99 17.17 -0.76
C SER A 234 -8.98 16.01 -0.79
N ALA A 235 -9.34 14.87 -1.41
CA ALA A 235 -8.42 13.73 -1.57
C ALA A 235 -7.21 14.10 -2.44
N LEU A 236 -7.43 14.72 -3.60
CA LEU A 236 -6.37 15.17 -4.51
C LEU A 236 -5.42 16.17 -3.83
N LEU A 237 -5.99 17.16 -3.13
CA LEU A 237 -5.23 18.17 -2.42
C LEU A 237 -4.44 17.55 -1.26
N THR A 238 -5.01 16.59 -0.54
CA THR A 238 -4.30 15.91 0.56
C THR A 238 -3.12 15.09 0.03
N THR A 239 -3.30 14.33 -1.06
CA THR A 239 -2.18 13.53 -1.61
C THR A 239 -1.13 14.43 -2.26
N ARG A 240 -1.54 15.52 -2.93
CA ARG A 240 -0.62 16.53 -3.49
C ARG A 240 0.16 17.26 -2.40
N GLY A 241 -0.51 17.67 -1.32
CA GLY A 241 0.15 18.29 -0.17
C GLY A 241 1.11 17.34 0.54
N GLY A 242 0.76 16.05 0.62
CA GLY A 242 1.69 15.01 1.06
C GLY A 242 2.93 14.89 0.16
N ALA A 243 2.78 15.03 -1.16
CA ALA A 243 3.91 14.98 -2.10
C ALA A 243 4.82 16.21 -1.96
N PHE A 244 4.26 17.41 -1.80
CA PHE A 244 5.03 18.61 -1.47
C PHE A 244 5.79 18.47 -0.14
N ARG A 245 5.13 17.93 0.89
CA ARG A 245 5.78 17.63 2.17
C ARG A 245 6.96 16.67 2.01
N ASP A 246 6.82 15.62 1.19
CA ASP A 246 7.90 14.65 0.97
C ASP A 246 9.15 15.29 0.31
N ILE A 247 8.98 16.36 -0.49
CA ILE A 247 10.08 17.15 -1.06
C ILE A 247 10.47 18.36 -0.19
N HIS A 248 9.97 18.44 1.04
CA HIS A 248 10.20 19.52 2.02
C HIS A 248 9.69 20.91 1.59
N ASP A 249 8.75 20.95 0.65
CA ASP A 249 8.07 22.17 0.24
C ASP A 249 6.86 22.43 1.15
N LEU A 250 7.14 22.88 2.38
CA LEU A 250 6.16 22.88 3.47
C LEU A 250 5.08 23.95 3.30
N ASP A 251 5.35 25.04 2.56
CA ASP A 251 4.38 26.12 2.34
C ASP A 251 3.29 25.66 1.36
N GLU A 252 3.68 25.02 0.26
CA GLU A 252 2.82 24.42 -0.75
C GLU A 252 2.02 23.24 -0.15
N ALA A 253 2.67 22.45 0.71
CA ALA A 253 2.01 21.38 1.46
C ALA A 253 0.92 21.94 2.38
N GLU A 254 1.21 23.02 3.10
CA GLU A 254 0.26 23.69 3.99
C GLU A 254 -0.92 24.29 3.22
N GLN A 255 -0.65 24.96 2.09
CA GLN A 255 -1.70 25.51 1.24
C GLN A 255 -2.65 24.42 0.75
N CYS A 256 -2.10 23.29 0.28
CA CYS A 256 -2.91 22.14 -0.14
C CYS A 256 -3.78 21.60 1.01
N ALA A 257 -3.22 21.49 2.22
CA ALA A 257 -3.96 21.02 3.39
C ALA A 257 -5.10 21.98 3.78
N ARG A 258 -4.87 23.30 3.72
CA ARG A 258 -5.91 24.32 4.00
C ARG A 258 -7.06 24.24 2.98
N GLN A 259 -6.74 24.17 1.69
CA GLN A 259 -7.74 24.00 0.63
C GLN A 259 -8.51 22.68 0.78
N ALA A 260 -7.83 21.60 1.16
CA ALA A 260 -8.49 20.30 1.39
C ALA A 260 -9.49 20.35 2.57
N ILE A 261 -9.20 21.15 3.60
CA ILE A 261 -10.13 21.42 4.72
C ILE A 261 -11.34 22.22 4.25
N GLU A 262 -11.15 23.24 3.39
CA GLU A 262 -12.25 24.04 2.84
C GLU A 262 -13.27 23.17 2.10
N HIS A 263 -12.80 22.19 1.31
CA HIS A 263 -13.68 21.27 0.59
C HIS A 263 -14.31 20.20 1.49
N GLN A 264 -13.57 19.64 2.43
CA GLN A 264 -14.08 18.57 3.29
C GLN A 264 -13.67 18.80 4.76
N PRO A 265 -14.35 19.73 5.46
CA PRO A 265 -14.00 20.09 6.84
C PRO A 265 -14.24 18.94 7.83
N ASP A 266 -15.06 17.96 7.48
CA ASP A 266 -15.36 16.80 8.33
C ASP A 266 -14.39 15.62 8.12
N SER A 267 -13.49 15.69 7.13
CA SER A 267 -12.50 14.65 6.88
C SER A 267 -11.31 14.82 7.83
N HIS A 268 -10.83 13.72 8.43
CA HIS A 268 -9.65 13.80 9.29
C HIS A 268 -8.34 13.96 8.50
N HIS A 269 -8.27 13.49 7.25
CA HIS A 269 -7.03 13.38 6.47
C HIS A 269 -6.25 14.70 6.33
N PRO A 270 -6.86 15.84 5.95
CA PRO A 270 -6.11 17.07 5.80
C PRO A 270 -5.66 17.67 7.14
N TYR A 271 -6.35 17.38 8.23
CA TYR A 271 -5.92 17.74 9.59
C TYR A 271 -4.70 16.93 10.04
N THR A 272 -4.67 15.63 9.71
CA THR A 272 -3.48 14.78 9.94
C THR A 272 -2.28 15.30 9.14
N LEU A 273 -2.49 15.68 7.88
CA LEU A 273 -1.43 16.28 7.06
C LEU A 273 -0.90 17.58 7.68
N MET A 274 -1.81 18.47 8.12
CA MET A 274 -1.44 19.73 8.77
C MET A 274 -0.63 19.52 10.05
N GLY A 275 -1.06 18.59 10.91
CA GLY A 275 -0.34 18.24 12.14
C GLY A 275 1.09 17.81 11.85
N ALA A 276 1.28 16.94 10.84
CA ALA A 276 2.60 16.50 10.44
C ALA A 276 3.47 17.63 9.86
N ILE A 277 2.90 18.53 9.02
CA ILE A 277 3.62 19.71 8.50
C ILE A 277 4.12 20.60 9.66
N CYS A 278 3.28 20.84 10.67
CA CYS A 278 3.67 21.63 11.84
C CYS A 278 4.86 21.00 12.60
N TYR A 279 4.89 19.68 12.75
CA TYR A 279 6.01 19.00 13.39
C TYR A 279 7.29 19.06 12.55
N GLU A 280 7.17 19.10 11.22
CA GLU A 280 8.29 19.17 10.28
C GLU A 280 8.91 20.57 10.21
N ARG A 281 8.12 21.64 10.37
CA ARG A 281 8.63 23.03 10.46
C ARG A 281 9.57 23.20 11.66
N HIS A 282 10.72 23.87 11.47
CA HIS A 282 11.78 23.98 12.49
C HIS A 282 11.45 24.83 13.73
N GLU A 283 10.32 25.51 13.77
CA GLU A 283 9.94 26.38 14.89
C GLU A 283 9.32 25.59 16.05
N ARG A 284 9.87 25.69 17.26
CA ARG A 284 9.31 25.02 18.46
C ARG A 284 7.85 25.38 18.74
N SER A 285 7.44 26.60 18.42
CA SER A 285 6.05 27.07 18.58
C SER A 285 5.05 26.24 17.76
N LYS A 286 5.50 25.61 16.66
CA LYS A 286 4.66 24.84 15.77
C LYS A 286 4.30 23.45 16.31
N TYR A 287 5.01 22.90 17.28
CA TYR A 287 4.65 21.60 17.87
C TYR A 287 3.29 21.63 18.58
N SER A 288 3.06 22.68 19.37
CA SER A 288 1.77 22.91 20.04
C SER A 288 0.64 23.12 19.04
N GLU A 289 0.92 23.78 17.91
CA GLU A 289 -0.04 23.93 16.82
C GLU A 289 -0.35 22.57 16.17
N GLY A 290 0.70 21.77 15.89
CA GLY A 290 0.57 20.41 15.35
C GLY A 290 -0.24 19.50 16.25
N ASP A 291 -0.07 19.60 17.58
CA ASP A 291 -0.92 18.91 18.55
C ASP A 291 -2.39 19.32 18.46
N GLY A 292 -2.66 20.60 18.22
CA GLY A 292 -4.00 21.11 17.96
C GLY A 292 -4.62 20.47 16.71
N TRP A 293 -3.87 20.44 15.61
CA TRP A 293 -4.30 19.81 14.36
C TRP A 293 -4.56 18.32 14.50
N PHE A 294 -3.69 17.58 15.20
CA PHE A 294 -3.92 16.16 15.49
C PHE A 294 -5.14 15.94 16.40
N LYS A 295 -5.40 16.81 17.38
CA LYS A 295 -6.65 16.74 18.16
C LYS A 295 -7.88 16.94 17.28
N GLU A 296 -7.84 17.88 16.35
CA GLU A 296 -8.93 18.09 15.39
C GLU A 296 -9.10 16.90 14.43
N ALA A 297 -8.02 16.24 14.01
CA ALA A 297 -8.09 15.01 13.23
C ALA A 297 -8.78 13.87 14.01
N ILE A 298 -8.44 13.66 15.29
CA ILE A 298 -9.09 12.65 16.15
C ILE A 298 -10.59 12.92 16.29
N LYS A 299 -11.01 14.18 16.48
CA LYS A 299 -12.43 14.56 16.53
C LYS A 299 -13.20 14.16 15.27
N ARG A 300 -12.50 13.99 14.14
CA ARG A 300 -13.04 13.61 12.82
C ARG A 300 -12.81 12.14 12.47
N GLY A 301 -12.35 11.33 13.44
CA GLY A 301 -12.23 9.88 13.29
C GLY A 301 -10.83 9.35 12.96
N ALA A 302 -9.78 10.18 13.02
CA ALA A 302 -8.41 9.66 12.96
C ALA A 302 -8.08 8.78 14.18
N SER A 303 -7.32 7.70 13.96
CA SER A 303 -6.79 6.90 15.05
C SER A 303 -5.64 7.65 15.75
N PRO A 304 -5.57 7.67 17.09
CA PRO A 304 -4.44 8.24 17.81
C PRO A 304 -3.08 7.62 17.39
N ASN A 305 -3.08 6.33 17.05
CA ASN A 305 -1.86 5.61 16.64
C ASN A 305 -1.27 6.14 15.32
N ASP A 306 -2.12 6.64 14.42
CA ASP A 306 -1.66 7.17 13.12
C ASP A 306 -0.85 8.45 13.33
N HIS A 307 -1.17 9.23 14.36
CA HIS A 307 -0.45 10.47 14.68
C HIS A 307 0.95 10.17 15.23
N ASP A 308 1.07 9.19 16.12
CA ASP A 308 2.37 8.75 16.64
C ASP A 308 3.26 8.25 15.50
N ALA A 309 2.68 7.55 14.52
CA ALA A 309 3.42 7.11 13.33
C ALA A 309 3.94 8.29 12.49
N GLU A 310 3.14 9.35 12.30
CA GLU A 310 3.59 10.56 11.61
C GLU A 310 4.69 11.30 12.39
N ILE A 311 4.55 11.45 13.71
CA ILE A 311 5.56 12.11 14.55
C ILE A 311 6.87 11.31 14.55
N LYS A 312 6.80 9.98 14.67
CA LYS A 312 7.98 9.09 14.56
C LYS A 312 8.67 9.26 13.21
N ARG A 313 7.91 9.42 12.11
CA ARG A 313 8.48 9.67 10.78
C ARG A 313 9.28 10.98 10.76
N VAL A 314 8.71 12.06 11.30
CA VAL A 314 9.39 13.38 11.38
C VAL A 314 10.66 13.30 12.22
N ILE A 315 10.61 12.70 13.42
CA ILE A 315 11.79 12.56 14.28
C ILE A 315 12.90 11.76 13.58
N LYS A 316 12.53 10.68 12.85
CA LYS A 316 13.50 9.80 12.19
C LYS A 316 14.26 10.51 11.07
N SER A 317 13.63 11.40 10.31
CA SER A 317 14.27 12.18 9.24
C SER A 317 14.97 13.45 9.73
N ALA A 318 14.59 13.98 10.90
CA ALA A 318 15.09 15.23 11.44
C ALA A 318 16.59 15.20 11.85
N ASP A 319 17.20 16.39 11.93
CA ASP A 319 18.54 16.57 12.50
C ASP A 319 18.58 16.36 14.03
N LYS A 320 19.78 16.27 14.61
CA LYS A 320 19.98 16.01 16.04
C LYS A 320 19.28 17.04 16.94
N LYS A 321 19.36 18.33 16.60
CA LYS A 321 18.75 19.40 17.39
C LYS A 321 17.24 19.21 17.35
N LYS A 322 16.65 19.13 16.16
CA LYS A 322 15.23 18.95 15.95
C LYS A 322 14.67 17.71 16.65
N ARG A 323 15.38 16.57 16.57
CA ARG A 323 15.02 15.34 17.30
C ARG A 323 14.91 15.57 18.80
N HIS A 324 15.91 16.23 19.37
CA HIS A 324 15.92 16.57 20.79
C HIS A 324 14.74 17.47 21.16
N GLU A 325 14.49 18.52 20.38
CA GLU A 325 13.39 19.47 20.64
C GLU A 325 12.00 18.83 20.58
N VAL A 326 11.76 17.97 19.58
CA VAL A 326 10.51 17.23 19.47
C VAL A 326 10.36 16.27 20.64
N ALA A 327 11.42 15.56 21.03
CA ALA A 327 11.39 14.65 22.16
C ALA A 327 11.10 15.37 23.50
N GLU A 328 11.72 16.53 23.75
CA GLU A 328 11.42 17.37 24.91
C GLU A 328 9.93 17.77 24.94
N HIS A 329 9.39 18.22 23.81
CA HIS A 329 7.98 18.62 23.69
C HIS A 329 7.03 17.46 24.00
N LEU A 330 7.27 16.29 23.39
CA LEU A 330 6.43 15.10 23.57
C LEU A 330 6.45 14.59 25.01
N LEU A 331 7.64 14.49 25.61
CA LEU A 331 7.79 14.02 27.00
C LEU A 331 7.23 15.01 28.02
N GLY A 332 7.30 16.31 27.74
CA GLY A 332 6.65 17.33 28.55
C GLY A 332 5.12 17.26 28.49
N LYS A 333 4.56 16.78 27.38
CA LYS A 333 3.11 16.62 27.17
C LYS A 333 2.56 15.35 27.81
N ASP A 334 3.17 14.20 27.55
CA ASP A 334 2.79 12.91 28.13
C ASP A 334 4.02 11.97 28.20
N PRO A 335 4.70 11.89 29.35
CA PRO A 335 5.93 11.12 29.48
C PRO A 335 5.72 9.59 29.45
N VAL A 336 4.49 9.12 29.66
CA VAL A 336 4.16 7.68 29.63
C VAL A 336 3.85 7.26 28.20
N HIS A 337 2.97 8.00 27.52
CA HIS A 337 2.60 7.70 26.13
C HIS A 337 3.79 7.86 25.17
N TYR A 338 4.60 8.91 25.36
CA TYR A 338 5.76 9.20 24.51
C TYR A 338 7.08 8.68 25.08
N GLU A 339 7.05 7.62 25.90
CA GLU A 339 8.28 7.05 26.47
C GLU A 339 9.34 6.70 25.41
N TRP A 340 8.90 6.24 24.23
CA TRP A 340 9.77 5.95 23.10
C TRP A 340 10.64 7.15 22.67
N ALA A 341 10.21 8.39 22.94
CA ALA A 341 10.95 9.58 22.55
C ALA A 341 12.22 9.81 23.40
N LYS A 342 12.35 9.15 24.57
CA LYS A 342 13.54 9.26 25.44
C LYS A 342 14.83 8.88 24.72
N GLU A 343 14.77 7.98 23.74
CA GLU A 343 15.95 7.56 22.96
C GLU A 343 16.62 8.71 22.19
N TYR A 344 15.88 9.78 21.91
CA TYR A 344 16.35 10.97 21.19
C TYR A 344 16.89 12.07 22.11
N LEU A 345 16.77 11.91 23.43
CA LEU A 345 17.41 12.79 24.41
C LEU A 345 18.81 12.32 24.81
N ILE A 346 19.11 11.04 24.57
CA ILE A 346 20.41 10.46 24.90
C ILE A 346 21.40 10.87 23.80
N ASP A 347 22.39 11.68 24.18
CA ASP A 347 23.60 11.83 23.37
C ASP A 347 24.31 10.48 23.33
N LYS A 348 24.04 9.68 22.30
CA LYS A 348 24.94 8.56 21.97
C LYS A 348 26.28 9.20 21.62
N ALA A 349 27.20 9.20 22.58
CA ALA A 349 28.59 9.51 22.33
C ALA A 349 29.04 8.67 21.13
N SER A 350 29.66 9.33 20.16
CA SER A 350 30.26 8.61 19.04
C SER A 350 31.27 7.62 19.62
N PRO A 351 31.38 6.37 19.12
CA PRO A 351 32.40 5.42 19.59
C PRO A 351 33.84 5.95 19.48
N LYS A 352 34.07 7.08 18.80
CA LYS A 352 35.37 7.75 18.70
C LYS A 352 35.82 8.48 19.96
N ASP A 353 34.93 8.77 20.90
CA ASP A 353 35.26 9.56 22.09
C ASP A 353 35.52 8.70 23.35
N GLN A 354 35.44 7.37 23.24
CA GLN A 354 35.70 6.44 24.35
C GLN A 354 37.14 5.89 24.40
N ASP A 355 37.94 6.12 23.36
CA ASP A 355 39.36 5.67 23.31
C ASP A 355 40.36 6.74 23.80
N ALA A 356 39.90 7.92 24.24
CA ALA A 356 40.77 9.02 24.66
C ALA A 356 40.97 9.14 26.19
N GLU A 357 40.28 8.33 27.01
CA GLU A 357 40.30 8.46 28.48
C GLU A 357 40.97 7.28 29.22
N ILE A 358 41.75 6.44 28.51
CA ILE A 358 42.62 5.43 29.14
C ILE A 358 44.05 5.65 28.64
N SER A 359 44.65 6.79 28.97
CA SER A 359 46.09 7.05 28.85
C SER A 359 46.49 8.27 29.71
N GLU A 360 46.38 8.14 31.02
CA GLU A 360 47.20 8.90 31.99
C GLU A 360 47.69 8.00 33.12
#